data_AF-A0A532VCM7-F1
#
_entry.id   AF-A0A532VCM7-F1
#
_cell.length_a   1.000
_cell.length_b   1.000
_cell.length_c   1.000
_cell.angle_alpha   90.00
_cell.angle_beta   90.00
_cell.angle_gamma   90.00
#
_symmetry.space_group_name_H-M   'P 1'
#
loop_
_entity.id
_entity.type
_entity.pdbx_description
1 polymer ?
#
loop_
_entity_poly.entity_id
_entity_poly.type
_entity_poly.pdbx_seq_one_letter_code
_entity_poly.pdbx_strand_id
1 'polypeptide(L)'
;MLSQVKSVTSFPPAIQYFKPEHVEPFKELDKIGEFTVEFILVAIELVAIQERTNYPTGTLTESLYKSFGVKDRFQVIQKAIWRG
;
A
#
# COMPACT_ATOMS: atom_id res chain seq x y z
N MET A 1 6.69 -2.02 -5.52
CA MET A 1 6.63 -1.76 -4.07
C MET A 1 6.06 -2.94 -3.29
N LEU A 2 4.76 -3.29 -3.43
CA LEU A 2 4.10 -4.32 -2.60
C LEU A 2 4.80 -5.69 -2.53
N SER A 3 5.39 -6.15 -3.63
CA SER A 3 6.14 -7.42 -3.69
C SER A 3 7.52 -7.37 -3.03
N GLN A 4 8.03 -6.18 -2.71
CA GLN A 4 9.37 -5.98 -2.16
C GLN A 4 9.36 -5.79 -0.63
N VAL A 5 8.20 -5.47 -0.08
CA VAL A 5 7.99 -5.33 1.36
C VAL A 5 7.84 -6.70 2.00
N LYS A 6 8.50 -6.92 3.15
CA LYS A 6 8.46 -8.15 3.93
C LYS A 6 7.59 -7.98 5.17
N SER A 7 7.01 -9.08 5.65
CA SER A 7 6.29 -9.14 6.92
C SER A 7 7.23 -8.77 8.08
N VAL A 8 6.69 -8.15 9.13
CA VAL A 8 7.45 -7.74 10.32
C VAL A 8 6.86 -8.35 11.59
N THR A 9 7.69 -8.48 12.62
CA THR A 9 7.28 -8.97 13.95
C THR A 9 7.53 -7.96 15.07
N SER A 10 8.10 -6.79 14.75
CA SER A 10 8.45 -5.74 15.70
C SER A 10 7.61 -4.49 15.51
N PHE A 11 7.34 -3.79 16.62
CA PHE A 11 6.64 -2.51 16.63
C PHE A 11 7.51 -1.43 17.31
N PRO A 12 7.66 -0.23 16.72
CA PRO A 12 7.12 0.17 15.42
C PRO A 12 7.83 -0.53 14.24
N PRO A 13 7.14 -0.71 13.09
CA PRO A 13 7.76 -1.28 11.90
C PRO A 13 8.81 -0.32 11.32
N ALA A 14 9.94 -0.88 10.87
CA ALA A 14 10.95 -0.12 10.13
C ALA A 14 10.55 0.00 8.65
N ILE A 15 10.89 1.14 8.06
CA ILE A 15 10.81 1.37 6.61
C ILE A 15 11.83 0.45 5.91
N GLN A 16 11.39 -0.19 4.82
CA GLN A 16 12.11 -1.21 4.06
C GLN A 16 12.39 -0.80 2.61
N TYR A 17 11.54 0.04 2.00
CA TYR A 17 11.57 0.37 0.58
C TYR A 17 11.80 1.86 0.31
N PHE A 18 11.10 2.74 1.02
CA PHE A 18 11.15 4.17 0.81
C PHE A 18 12.57 4.70 1.02
N LYS A 19 12.94 5.61 0.11
CA LYS A 19 14.15 6.42 0.21
C LYS A 19 13.79 7.84 -0.20
N PRO A 20 14.48 8.87 0.33
CA PRO A 20 14.20 10.26 0.01
C PRO A 20 14.21 10.55 -1.51
N GLU A 21 15.05 9.84 -2.28
CA GLU A 21 15.16 10.03 -3.73
C GLU A 21 13.89 9.60 -4.48
N HIS A 22 13.02 8.78 -3.87
CA HIS A 22 11.74 8.38 -4.47
C HIS A 22 10.73 9.53 -4.54
N VAL A 23 10.96 10.62 -3.80
CA VAL A 23 10.10 11.81 -3.81
C VAL A 23 10.31 12.65 -5.07
N GLU A 24 11.54 12.70 -5.58
CA GLU A 24 11.95 13.65 -6.63
C GLU A 24 11.08 13.61 -7.90
N PRO A 25 10.66 12.43 -8.44
CA PRO A 25 9.79 12.37 -9.62
C PRO A 25 8.41 13.02 -9.42
N PHE A 26 7.97 13.18 -8.17
CA PHE A 26 6.60 13.57 -7.81
C PHE A 26 6.54 14.90 -7.05
N LYS A 27 7.69 15.53 -6.79
CA LYS A 27 7.84 16.72 -5.95
C LYS A 27 6.94 17.89 -6.35
N GLU A 28 6.60 18.00 -7.63
CA GLU A 28 5.66 19.02 -8.12
C GLU A 28 4.25 18.89 -7.52
N LEU A 29 3.85 17.69 -7.08
CA LEU A 29 2.56 17.43 -6.43
C LEU A 29 2.48 18.03 -5.02
N ASP A 30 3.60 18.35 -4.37
CA ASP A 30 3.62 19.04 -3.08
C ASP A 30 2.97 20.43 -3.17
N LYS A 31 2.89 21.03 -4.37
CA LYS A 31 2.27 22.35 -4.58
C LYS A 31 0.75 22.34 -4.51
N ILE A 32 0.13 21.18 -4.67
CA ILE A 32 -1.33 21.02 -4.76
C ILE A 32 -1.91 20.08 -3.71
N GLY A 33 -1.07 19.25 -3.09
CA GLY A 33 -1.49 18.29 -2.06
C GLY A 33 -1.60 18.92 -0.68
N GLU A 34 -2.55 18.43 0.12
CA GLU A 34 -2.65 18.74 1.55
C GLU A 34 -1.51 18.11 2.37
N PHE A 35 -0.99 16.97 1.89
CA PHE A 35 0.13 16.25 2.49
C PHE A 35 1.32 16.22 1.54
N THR A 36 2.53 16.19 2.11
CA THR A 36 3.75 16.03 1.31
C THR A 36 3.79 14.65 0.65
N VAL A 37 4.39 14.58 -0.53
CA VAL A 37 4.64 13.33 -1.25
C VAL A 37 5.45 12.37 -0.40
N GLU A 38 6.44 12.86 0.35
CA GLU A 38 7.20 12.05 1.31
C GLU A 38 6.28 11.35 2.31
N PHE A 39 5.39 12.10 2.97
CA PHE A 39 4.46 11.54 3.94
C PHE A 39 3.57 10.48 3.29
N ILE A 40 3.03 10.77 2.09
CA ILE A 40 2.17 9.84 1.35
C ILE A 40 2.92 8.55 1.02
N LEU A 41 4.16 8.65 0.51
CA LEU A 41 4.97 7.47 0.15
C LEU A 41 5.31 6.61 1.36
N VAL A 42 5.67 7.23 2.49
CA VAL A 42 5.92 6.53 3.76
C VAL A 42 4.64 5.85 4.26
N ALA A 43 3.51 6.56 4.25
CA ALA A 43 2.22 6.00 4.69
C ALA A 43 1.78 4.80 3.83
N ILE A 44 1.94 4.90 2.50
CA ILE A 44 1.67 3.81 1.57
C ILE A 44 2.53 2.58 1.91
N GLU A 45 3.80 2.78 2.24
CA GLU A 45 4.66 1.68 2.66
C GLU A 45 4.23 1.04 3.98
N LEU A 46 3.84 1.82 4.98
CA LEU A 46 3.34 1.28 6.24
C LEU A 46 2.08 0.43 6.04
N VAL A 47 1.17 0.87 5.16
CA VAL A 47 -0.01 0.08 4.76
C VAL A 47 0.42 -1.22 4.06
N ALA A 48 1.44 -1.18 3.21
CA ALA A 48 1.97 -2.38 2.56
C ALA A 48 2.64 -3.36 3.54
N ILE A 49 3.36 -2.86 4.55
CA ILE A 49 3.95 -3.68 5.61
C ILE A 49 2.82 -4.35 6.40
N GLN A 50 1.77 -3.60 6.76
CA GLN A 50 0.61 -4.15 7.46
C GLN A 50 -0.10 -5.22 6.62
N GLU A 51 -0.33 -4.96 5.33
CA GLU A 51 -0.93 -5.92 4.40
C GLU A 51 -0.12 -7.21 4.35
N ARG A 52 1.20 -7.12 4.17
CA ARG A 52 2.07 -8.29 4.08
C ARG A 52 2.20 -9.05 5.40
N THR A 53 2.05 -8.34 6.51
CA THR A 53 2.11 -8.93 7.86
C THR A 53 0.80 -9.67 8.19
N ASN A 54 -0.35 -9.11 7.82
CA ASN A 54 -1.66 -9.69 8.08
C ASN A 54 -2.07 -10.75 7.04
N TYR A 55 -1.60 -10.59 5.80
CA TYR A 55 -1.88 -11.46 4.66
C TYR A 55 -0.55 -11.92 4.05
N PRO A 56 0.01 -13.07 4.46
CA PRO A 56 1.36 -13.50 4.08
C PRO A 56 1.57 -13.69 2.57
N THR A 57 0.50 -13.93 1.81
CA THR A 57 0.54 -13.98 0.35
C THR A 57 0.64 -12.59 -0.28
N GLY A 58 0.25 -11.52 0.44
CA GLY A 58 0.35 -10.11 0.07
C GLY A 58 -0.42 -9.71 -1.19
N THR A 59 -1.43 -10.49 -1.57
CA THR A 59 -2.15 -10.32 -2.82
C THR A 59 -3.53 -9.68 -2.65
N LEU A 60 -4.05 -9.52 -1.43
CA LEU A 60 -5.43 -9.07 -1.24
C LEU A 60 -5.63 -7.66 -1.83
N THR A 61 -4.85 -6.68 -1.39
CA THR A 61 -4.90 -5.29 -1.86
C THR A 61 -4.64 -5.18 -3.36
N GLU A 62 -3.58 -5.82 -3.88
CA GLU A 62 -3.29 -5.84 -5.32
C GLU A 62 -4.46 -6.43 -6.13
N SER A 63 -5.05 -7.52 -5.64
CA SER A 63 -6.13 -8.21 -6.32
C SER A 63 -7.46 -7.48 -6.24
N LEU A 64 -7.66 -6.62 -5.22
CA LEU A 64 -8.78 -5.68 -5.13
C LEU A 64 -8.59 -4.54 -6.15
N TYR A 65 -7.41 -3.91 -6.19
CA TYR A 65 -7.09 -2.89 -7.19
C TYR A 65 -7.28 -3.36 -8.63
N LYS A 66 -6.81 -4.57 -8.96
CA LYS A 66 -7.04 -5.18 -10.28
C LYS A 66 -8.53 -5.45 -10.59
N SER A 67 -9.37 -5.55 -9.56
CA SER A 67 -10.82 -5.79 -9.72
C SER A 67 -11.62 -4.48 -9.78
N PHE A 68 -11.10 -3.37 -9.26
CA PHE A 68 -11.75 -2.07 -9.34
C PHE A 68 -11.90 -1.61 -10.78
N GLY A 69 -13.10 -1.15 -11.15
CA GLY A 69 -13.43 -0.71 -12.51
C GLY A 69 -13.62 -1.83 -13.54
N VAL A 70 -13.38 -3.08 -13.16
CA VAL A 70 -13.58 -4.27 -14.03
C VAL A 70 -14.72 -5.15 -13.52
N LYS A 71 -14.77 -5.40 -12.21
CA LYS A 71 -15.79 -6.22 -11.56
C LYS A 71 -16.88 -5.36 -10.93
N ASP A 72 -18.05 -5.97 -10.76
CA ASP A 72 -19.15 -5.34 -10.03
C ASP A 72 -18.75 -5.00 -8.58
N ARG A 73 -19.25 -3.87 -8.08
CA ARG A 73 -18.91 -3.34 -6.76
C ARG A 73 -19.18 -4.35 -5.63
N PHE A 74 -20.23 -5.18 -5.74
CA PHE A 74 -20.55 -6.18 -4.72
C PHE A 74 -19.52 -7.32 -4.71
N GLN A 75 -19.00 -7.70 -5.88
CA GLN A 75 -17.94 -8.71 -5.97
C GLN A 75 -16.63 -8.20 -5.38
N VAL A 76 -16.32 -6.91 -5.57
CA VAL A 76 -15.13 -6.28 -4.96
C VAL A 76 -15.27 -6.24 -3.44
N ILE A 77 -16.42 -5.80 -2.92
CA ILE A 77 -16.70 -5.76 -1.48
C ILE A 77 -16.66 -7.17 -0.88
N GLN A 78 -17.32 -8.14 -1.51
CA GLN A 78 -17.33 -9.53 -1.04
C GLN A 78 -15.91 -10.09 -0.91
N LYS A 79 -15.04 -9.79 -1.87
CA LYS A 79 -13.64 -10.21 -1.82
C LYS A 79 -12.85 -9.55 -0.68
N ALA A 80 -13.16 -8.30 -0.33
CA ALA A 80 -12.50 -7.61 0.78
C ALA A 80 -12.92 -8.15 2.16
N ILE A 81 -14.14 -8.67 2.29
CA ILE A 81 -14.67 -9.24 3.54
C ILE A 81 -14.43 -10.76 3.66
N TRP A 82 -14.14 -11.45 2.56
CA TRP A 82 -13.99 -12.90 2.54
C TRP A 82 -12.68 -13.32 3.23
N ARG A 83 -12.79 -14.09 4.31
CA ARG A 83 -11.67 -14.62 5.12
C ARG A 83 -11.36 -16.11 4.86
N GLY A 84 -11.89 -16.67 3.78
CA GLY A 84 -11.69 -18.08 3.42
C GLY A 84 -10.43 -18.29 2.61
#